data_AF-A0A2M7FR73-F1
#
_entry.id   AF-A0A2M7FR73-F1
#
_cell.length_a   1.000
_cell.length_b   1.000
_cell.length_c   1.000
_cell.angle_alpha   90.00
_cell.angle_beta   90.00
_cell.angle_gamma   90.00
#
_symmetry.space_group_name_H-M   'P 1'
#
loop_
_entity.id
_entity.type
_entity.pdbx_description
1 polymer ?
#
loop_
_entity_poly.entity_id
_entity_poly.type
_entity_poly.pdbx_seq_one_letter_code
_entity_poly.pdbx_strand_id
1 'polypeptide(L)'
;MQYFLTENISSNSSNKQIFLDNDFLSFLFENDDVLEAIPRIFSNSSLVIDSFSEFEFLRDIFVPSERVLREQFISYNIFIPALNHQEIYLKIQANALLLSKLYAHHYPKCKPSSIDLFLAGRIMYNRDNSYLITGNKKDFPTFIFDTIGVISAEKDQSNGMRSFCLMKFNQSKFDHAYTEYLKMESKGIEELKNTLP
;
A
#
# COMPACT_ATOMS: atom_id res chain seq x y z
N MET A 1 -25.07 6.69 2.93
CA MET A 1 -24.36 5.43 3.24
C MET A 1 -23.71 5.52 4.63
N GLN A 2 -23.62 4.43 5.41
CA GLN A 2 -22.92 4.46 6.71
C GLN A 2 -21.48 3.96 6.54
N TYR A 3 -20.52 4.73 7.05
CA TYR A 3 -19.12 4.30 7.17
C TYR A 3 -18.72 4.21 8.64
N PHE A 4 -17.86 3.24 8.93
CA PHE A 4 -17.36 2.94 10.26
C PHE A 4 -15.85 3.07 10.26
N LEU A 5 -15.33 3.75 11.27
CA LEU A 5 -13.90 3.95 11.50
C LEU A 5 -13.56 3.31 12.84
N THR A 6 -12.43 2.61 12.89
CA THR A 6 -11.86 2.26 14.19
C THR A 6 -11.50 3.54 14.95
N GLU A 7 -11.69 3.54 16.28
CA GLU A 7 -11.30 4.66 17.14
C GLU A 7 -9.83 5.04 16.91
N ASN A 8 -9.51 6.34 16.92
CA ASN A 8 -8.16 6.91 16.82
C ASN A 8 -7.47 6.91 15.45
N ILE A 9 -8.17 6.66 14.33
CA ILE A 9 -7.56 6.82 12.99
C ILE A 9 -6.99 8.23 12.80
N SER A 10 -7.81 9.25 13.07
CA SER A 10 -7.46 10.66 12.82
C SER A 10 -6.27 11.15 13.64
N SER A 11 -6.19 10.78 14.93
CA SER A 11 -5.07 11.16 15.81
C SER A 11 -3.76 10.48 15.42
N ASN A 12 -3.82 9.22 14.98
CA ASN A 12 -2.63 8.48 14.56
C ASN A 12 -2.12 8.95 13.19
N SER A 13 -2.98 9.50 12.33
CA SER A 13 -2.66 9.88 10.96
C SER A 13 -2.26 11.33 10.74
N SER A 14 -2.32 12.20 11.76
CA SER A 14 -2.03 13.63 11.60
C SER A 14 -0.62 13.89 11.08
N ASN A 15 -0.49 14.82 10.12
CA ASN A 15 0.77 15.22 9.48
C ASN A 15 1.49 14.06 8.77
N LYS A 16 0.73 13.10 8.20
CA LYS A 16 1.26 11.96 7.44
C LYS A 16 0.88 12.05 5.96
N GLN A 17 1.64 11.34 5.13
CA GLN A 17 1.26 11.04 3.76
C GLN A 17 0.43 9.74 3.75
N ILE A 18 -0.80 9.81 3.28
CA ILE A 18 -1.73 8.69 3.20
C ILE A 18 -1.78 8.23 1.75
N PHE A 19 -1.02 7.19 1.44
CA PHE A 19 -1.00 6.57 0.12
C PHE A 19 -2.27 5.78 -0.10
N LEU A 20 -2.86 5.94 -1.28
CA LEU A 20 -4.10 5.28 -1.67
C LEU A 20 -3.79 4.18 -2.69
N ASP A 21 -4.06 2.94 -2.32
CA ASP A 21 -4.00 1.81 -3.24
C ASP A 21 -5.14 1.88 -4.28
N ASN A 22 -4.96 1.24 -5.43
CA ASN A 22 -5.93 1.19 -6.53
C ASN A 22 -7.31 0.67 -6.09
N ASP A 23 -7.33 -0.35 -5.23
CA ASP A 23 -8.57 -0.90 -4.67
C ASP A 23 -9.40 0.15 -3.94
N PHE A 24 -8.72 1.05 -3.21
CA PHE A 24 -9.38 2.11 -2.46
C PHE A 24 -9.72 3.29 -3.37
N LEU A 25 -8.87 3.65 -4.33
CA LEU A 25 -9.18 4.66 -5.34
C LEU A 25 -10.43 4.30 -6.14
N SER A 26 -10.54 3.05 -6.58
CA SER A 26 -11.73 2.53 -7.25
C SER A 26 -12.97 2.62 -6.38
N PHE A 27 -12.83 2.36 -5.08
CA PHE A 27 -13.93 2.53 -4.15
C PHE A 27 -14.35 3.99 -3.99
N LEU A 28 -13.40 4.92 -3.83
CA LEU A 28 -13.70 6.35 -3.72
C LEU A 28 -14.36 6.90 -4.98
N PHE A 29 -13.91 6.45 -6.16
CA PHE A 29 -14.49 6.85 -7.45
C PHE A 29 -15.96 6.44 -7.59
N GLU A 30 -16.34 5.31 -7.01
CA GLU A 30 -17.72 4.80 -7.05
C GLU A 30 -18.61 5.36 -5.93
N ASN A 31 -18.06 6.06 -4.93
CA ASN A 31 -18.76 6.37 -3.68
C ASN A 31 -18.49 7.82 -3.21
N ASP A 32 -19.30 8.76 -3.71
CA ASP A 32 -19.21 10.19 -3.38
C ASP A 32 -19.28 10.47 -1.87
N ASP A 33 -20.17 9.80 -1.15
CA ASP A 33 -20.31 9.92 0.32
C ASP A 33 -18.97 9.68 1.06
N VAL A 34 -18.20 8.69 0.60
CA VAL A 34 -16.91 8.35 1.22
C VAL A 34 -15.83 9.30 0.73
N LEU A 35 -15.86 9.66 -0.55
CA LEU A 35 -14.95 10.67 -1.11
C LEU A 35 -15.03 11.99 -0.34
N GLU A 36 -16.23 12.44 0.04
CA GLU A 36 -16.43 13.65 0.85
C GLU A 36 -15.96 13.49 2.30
N ALA A 37 -16.07 12.30 2.87
CA ALA A 37 -15.70 12.03 4.26
C ALA A 37 -14.17 11.94 4.45
N ILE A 38 -13.44 11.36 3.50
CA ILE A 38 -12.02 11.02 3.64
C ILE A 38 -11.12 12.25 3.91
N PRO A 39 -11.25 13.38 3.20
CA PRO A 39 -10.50 14.59 3.52
C PRO A 39 -10.78 15.12 4.93
N ARG A 40 -11.97 14.88 5.50
CA ARG A 40 -12.30 15.29 6.88
C ARG A 40 -11.61 14.39 7.90
N ILE A 41 -11.55 13.08 7.62
CA ILE A 41 -10.88 12.08 8.46
C ILE A 41 -9.38 12.35 8.52
N PHE A 42 -8.79 12.74 7.39
CA PHE A 42 -7.36 12.97 7.21
C PHE A 42 -7.02 14.46 7.03
N SER A 43 -7.74 15.35 7.74
CA SER A 43 -7.71 16.81 7.51
C SER A 43 -6.34 17.47 7.69
N ASN A 44 -5.45 16.90 8.49
CA ASN A 44 -4.08 17.37 8.69
C ASN A 44 -3.05 16.53 7.93
N SER A 45 -3.46 15.80 6.91
CA SER A 45 -2.66 14.81 6.21
C SER A 45 -2.80 14.99 4.71
N SER A 46 -1.82 14.48 3.97
CA SER A 46 -1.85 14.54 2.51
C SER A 46 -2.38 13.22 1.98
N LEU A 47 -3.44 13.24 1.17
CA LEU A 47 -3.87 12.07 0.41
C LEU A 47 -2.98 11.97 -0.83
N VAL A 48 -2.22 10.89 -0.95
CA VAL A 48 -1.18 10.73 -1.97
C VAL A 48 -1.54 9.61 -2.93
N ILE A 49 -1.43 9.89 -4.22
CA ILE A 49 -1.55 8.89 -5.28
C ILE A 49 -0.14 8.57 -5.78
N ASP A 50 0.27 7.31 -5.64
CA ASP A 50 1.51 6.83 -6.23
C ASP A 50 1.32 6.60 -7.74
N SER A 51 2.37 6.86 -8.53
CA SER A 51 2.36 6.65 -9.98
C SER A 51 2.00 5.20 -10.37
N PHE A 52 2.33 4.22 -9.54
CA PHE A 52 1.95 2.82 -9.79
C PHE A 52 0.48 2.58 -9.49
N SER A 53 -0.08 3.17 -8.42
CA SER A 53 -1.52 3.09 -8.13
C SER A 53 -2.34 3.80 -9.20
N GLU A 54 -1.89 4.97 -9.67
CA GLU A 54 -2.46 5.67 -10.82
C GLU A 54 -2.42 4.79 -12.08
N PHE A 55 -1.26 4.18 -12.36
CA PHE A 55 -1.11 3.29 -13.49
C PHE A 55 -2.11 2.13 -13.44
N GLU A 56 -2.26 1.42 -12.30
CA GLU A 56 -3.25 0.34 -12.19
C GLU A 56 -4.69 0.84 -12.31
N PHE A 57 -4.98 2.00 -11.71
CA PHE A 57 -6.31 2.59 -11.73
C PHE A 57 -6.77 2.94 -13.14
N LEU A 58 -5.84 3.29 -14.03
CA LEU A 58 -6.12 3.68 -15.42
C LEU A 58 -5.91 2.55 -16.44
N ARG A 59 -5.04 1.57 -16.18
CA ARG A 59 -4.61 0.56 -17.16
C ARG A 59 -5.76 -0.32 -17.66
N ASP A 60 -6.65 -0.73 -16.77
CA ASP A 60 -7.64 -1.78 -17.06
C ASP A 60 -8.97 -1.22 -17.61
N ILE A 61 -8.99 0.06 -18.03
CA ILE A 61 -10.16 0.74 -18.57
C ILE A 61 -10.18 0.64 -20.10
N PHE A 62 -11.13 -0.14 -20.63
CA PHE A 62 -11.30 -0.27 -22.08
C PHE A 62 -12.08 0.89 -22.71
N VAL A 63 -13.03 1.49 -21.99
CA VAL A 63 -13.93 2.53 -22.51
C VAL A 63 -13.27 3.92 -22.40
N PRO A 64 -13.02 4.64 -23.51
CA PRO A 64 -12.31 5.92 -23.46
C PRO A 64 -12.99 6.98 -22.59
N SER A 65 -14.32 7.04 -22.56
CA SER A 65 -15.05 8.01 -21.72
C SER A 65 -14.88 7.73 -20.24
N GLU A 66 -14.85 6.46 -19.83
CA GLU A 66 -14.57 6.10 -18.44
C GLU A 66 -13.15 6.49 -18.04
N ARG A 67 -12.18 6.30 -18.93
CA ARG A 67 -10.80 6.71 -18.70
C ARG A 67 -10.71 8.21 -18.42
N VAL A 68 -11.39 9.03 -19.21
CA VAL A 68 -11.43 10.50 -19.00
C VAL A 68 -12.01 10.85 -17.63
N LEU A 69 -13.07 10.17 -17.20
CA LEU A 69 -13.67 10.40 -15.88
C LEU A 69 -12.70 10.04 -14.75
N ARG A 70 -11.96 8.92 -14.89
CA ARG A 70 -10.97 8.49 -13.91
C ARG A 70 -9.75 9.42 -13.86
N GLU A 71 -9.26 9.86 -15.01
CA GLU A 71 -8.19 10.87 -15.11
C GLU A 71 -8.62 12.19 -14.44
N GLN A 72 -9.86 12.63 -14.65
CA GLN A 72 -10.43 13.81 -13.97
C GLN A 72 -10.50 13.61 -12.46
N PHE A 73 -10.96 12.45 -11.99
CA PHE A 73 -11.07 12.11 -10.58
C PHE A 73 -9.72 12.18 -9.84
N ILE A 74 -8.67 11.52 -10.37
CA ILE A 74 -7.34 11.54 -9.71
C ILE A 74 -6.65 12.92 -9.81
N SER A 75 -7.15 13.80 -10.69
CA SER A 75 -6.68 15.18 -10.81
C SER A 75 -7.33 16.14 -9.82
N TYR A 76 -8.24 15.68 -8.95
CA TYR A 76 -8.84 16.51 -7.92
C TYR A 76 -7.79 17.05 -6.95
N ASN A 77 -7.96 18.30 -6.53
CA ASN A 77 -7.02 19.01 -5.65
C ASN A 77 -6.84 18.39 -4.25
N ILE A 78 -7.73 17.48 -3.85
CA ILE A 78 -7.61 16.71 -2.62
C ILE A 78 -6.48 15.67 -2.69
N PHE A 79 -6.06 15.28 -3.89
CA PHE A 79 -5.01 14.30 -4.11
C PHE A 79 -3.69 14.99 -4.47
N ILE A 80 -2.60 14.44 -3.95
CA ILE A 80 -1.24 14.89 -4.22
C ILE A 80 -0.49 13.77 -4.95
N PRO A 81 0.11 14.03 -6.12
CA PRO A 81 0.93 13.02 -6.78
C PRO A 81 2.23 12.76 -6.00
N ALA A 82 2.63 11.50 -5.89
CA ALA A 82 3.89 11.14 -5.25
C ALA A 82 5.10 11.62 -6.05
N LEU A 83 6.09 12.21 -5.36
CA LEU A 83 7.35 12.61 -6.00
C LEU A 83 8.21 11.39 -6.36
N ASN A 84 8.75 11.42 -7.57
CA ASN A 84 9.44 10.29 -8.22
C ASN A 84 10.77 10.71 -8.86
N HIS A 85 11.64 11.38 -8.10
CA HIS A 85 13.01 11.62 -8.57
C HIS A 85 13.77 10.29 -8.70
N GLN A 86 14.67 10.20 -9.67
CA GLN A 86 15.41 8.96 -10.00
C GLN A 86 16.05 8.30 -8.78
N GLU A 87 16.64 9.09 -7.88
CA GLU A 87 17.27 8.57 -6.66
C GLU A 87 16.27 7.94 -5.69
N ILE A 88 15.09 8.53 -5.55
CA ILE A 88 14.00 8.00 -4.73
C ILE A 88 13.49 6.70 -5.34
N TYR A 89 13.29 6.69 -6.66
CA TYR A 89 12.86 5.51 -7.40
C TYR A 89 13.82 4.33 -7.19
N LEU A 90 15.13 4.55 -7.30
CA LEU A 90 16.14 3.50 -7.09
C LEU A 90 16.12 2.93 -5.67
N LYS A 91 15.92 3.77 -4.65
CA LYS A 91 15.79 3.31 -3.25
C LYS A 91 14.53 2.48 -3.05
N ILE A 92 13.41 2.89 -3.65
CA ILE A 92 12.15 2.15 -3.58
C ILE A 92 12.27 0.82 -4.31
N GLN A 93 12.92 0.79 -5.48
CA GLN A 93 13.19 -0.44 -6.23
C GLN A 93 14.05 -1.40 -5.40
N ALA A 94 15.10 -0.91 -4.75
CA ALA A 94 15.93 -1.72 -3.86
C ALA A 94 15.12 -2.30 -2.68
N ASN A 95 14.26 -1.49 -2.06
CA ASN A 95 13.34 -1.97 -1.03
C ASN A 95 12.38 -3.02 -1.58
N ALA A 96 11.74 -2.79 -2.72
CA ALA A 96 10.80 -3.72 -3.35
C ALA A 96 11.45 -5.09 -3.63
N LEU A 97 12.69 -5.09 -4.14
CA LEU A 97 13.47 -6.32 -4.35
C LEU A 97 13.77 -7.04 -3.03
N LEU A 98 14.18 -6.30 -2.00
CA LEU A 98 14.42 -6.87 -0.67
C LEU A 98 13.14 -7.48 -0.10
N LEU A 99 12.02 -6.75 -0.14
CA LEU A 99 10.73 -7.23 0.32
C LEU A 99 10.26 -8.46 -0.44
N SER A 100 10.51 -8.55 -1.74
CA SER A 100 10.22 -9.74 -2.54
C SER A 100 10.94 -10.97 -2.00
N LYS A 101 12.24 -10.84 -1.69
CA LYS A 101 13.05 -11.93 -1.11
C LYS A 101 12.54 -12.34 0.26
N LEU A 102 12.27 -11.37 1.13
CA LEU A 102 11.73 -11.62 2.47
C LEU A 102 10.36 -12.30 2.40
N TYR A 103 9.46 -11.79 1.55
CA TYR A 103 8.12 -12.35 1.41
C TYR A 103 8.16 -13.80 0.88
N ALA A 104 9.00 -14.09 -0.12
CA ALA A 104 9.17 -15.44 -0.65
C ALA A 104 9.67 -16.44 0.41
N HIS A 105 10.46 -15.96 1.38
CA HIS A 105 10.89 -16.79 2.51
C HIS A 105 9.74 -17.14 3.46
N HIS A 106 8.93 -16.15 3.85
CA HIS A 106 7.81 -16.36 4.78
C HIS A 106 6.60 -17.04 4.12
N TYR A 107 6.37 -16.78 2.83
CA TYR A 107 5.20 -17.26 2.09
C TYR A 107 5.60 -17.83 0.72
N PRO A 108 6.27 -18.99 0.66
CA PRO A 108 6.87 -19.53 -0.57
C PRO A 108 5.87 -19.84 -1.70
N LYS A 109 4.58 -19.90 -1.39
CA LYS A 109 3.50 -20.16 -2.37
C LYS A 109 2.76 -18.90 -2.81
N CYS A 110 2.99 -17.77 -2.17
CA CYS A 110 2.32 -16.51 -2.48
C CYS A 110 3.33 -15.56 -3.13
N LYS A 111 2.92 -14.89 -4.19
CA LYS A 111 3.77 -13.93 -4.90
C LYS A 111 3.02 -12.60 -4.96
N PRO A 112 3.48 -11.57 -4.22
CA PRO A 112 2.91 -10.24 -4.32
C PRO A 112 3.12 -9.72 -5.74
N SER A 113 2.21 -8.88 -6.23
CA SER A 113 2.42 -8.22 -7.52
C SER A 113 3.66 -7.31 -7.44
N SER A 114 4.25 -6.98 -8.59
CA SER A 114 5.35 -6.00 -8.62
C SER A 114 4.89 -4.66 -8.06
N ILE A 115 3.65 -4.25 -8.34
CA ILE A 115 3.10 -2.96 -7.89
C ILE A 115 2.91 -2.94 -6.38
N ASP A 116 2.38 -4.03 -5.79
CA ASP A 116 2.30 -4.18 -4.32
C ASP A 116 3.69 -4.04 -3.68
N LEU A 117 4.72 -4.65 -4.27
CA LEU A 117 6.10 -4.56 -3.78
C LEU A 117 6.67 -3.14 -3.90
N PHE A 118 6.40 -2.42 -4.98
CA PHE A 118 6.82 -1.02 -5.14
C PHE A 118 6.11 -0.10 -4.15
N LEU A 119 4.80 -0.28 -3.96
CA LEU A 119 4.03 0.44 -2.94
C LEU A 119 4.58 0.16 -1.54
N ALA A 120 4.75 -1.11 -1.17
CA ALA A 120 5.34 -1.49 0.11
C ALA A 120 6.75 -0.90 0.29
N GLY A 121 7.57 -0.93 -0.77
CA GLY A 121 8.91 -0.34 -0.79
C GLY A 121 8.90 1.18 -0.57
N ARG A 122 7.87 1.88 -1.07
CA ARG A 122 7.68 3.31 -0.84
C ARG A 122 7.29 3.61 0.61
N ILE A 123 6.33 2.87 1.16
CA ILE A 123 5.93 3.06 2.56
C ILE A 123 7.09 2.75 3.49
N MET A 124 7.89 1.72 3.18
CA MET A 124 9.14 1.42 3.87
C MET A 124 10.18 2.55 3.74
N TYR A 125 10.28 3.20 2.58
CA TYR A 125 11.20 4.34 2.37
C TYR A 125 10.82 5.55 3.23
N ASN A 126 9.53 5.88 3.28
CA ASN A 126 9.00 7.02 4.03
C ASN A 126 8.79 6.74 5.53
N ARG A 127 8.79 5.46 5.94
CA ARG A 127 8.70 4.97 7.32
C ARG A 127 7.55 5.62 8.11
N ASP A 128 7.91 6.35 9.17
CA ASP A 128 6.96 6.97 10.10
C ASP A 128 6.18 8.13 9.50
N ASN A 129 6.54 8.61 8.31
CA ASN A 129 5.88 9.75 7.67
C ASN A 129 4.75 9.35 6.72
N SER A 130 4.52 8.05 6.51
CA SER A 130 3.52 7.58 5.55
C SER A 130 2.76 6.36 6.00
N TYR A 131 1.49 6.27 5.60
CA TYR A 131 0.64 5.10 5.72
C TYR A 131 0.04 4.73 4.36
N LEU A 132 -0.42 3.49 4.23
CA LEU A 132 -1.12 2.99 3.05
C LEU A 132 -2.55 2.60 3.41
N ILE A 133 -3.52 3.02 2.60
CA ILE A 133 -4.88 2.46 2.65
C ILE A 133 -5.01 1.43 1.55
N THR A 134 -5.27 0.17 1.91
CA THR A 134 -5.43 -0.94 0.95
C THR A 134 -6.56 -1.88 1.34
N GLY A 135 -7.23 -2.45 0.32
CA GLY A 135 -8.17 -3.57 0.47
C GLY A 135 -7.48 -4.94 0.29
N ASN A 136 -6.28 -4.96 -0.28
CA ASN A 136 -5.55 -6.17 -0.63
C ASN A 136 -4.65 -6.66 0.51
N LYS A 137 -5.22 -7.28 1.54
CA LYS A 137 -4.41 -7.86 2.63
C LYS A 137 -3.76 -9.21 2.30
N LYS A 138 -4.29 -9.91 1.31
CA LYS A 138 -3.90 -11.30 1.04
C LYS A 138 -2.58 -11.38 0.26
N ASP A 139 -2.42 -10.50 -0.71
CA ASP A 139 -1.29 -10.54 -1.64
C ASP A 139 -0.29 -9.40 -1.41
N PHE A 140 -0.60 -8.44 -0.53
CA PHE A 140 0.35 -7.41 -0.07
C PHE A 140 1.32 -7.96 0.99
N PRO A 141 2.58 -7.48 1.08
CA PRO A 141 3.58 -7.92 2.06
C PRO A 141 3.28 -7.48 3.52
N THR A 142 2.12 -7.84 4.05
CA THR A 142 1.58 -7.40 5.35
C THR A 142 2.42 -7.81 6.57
N PHE A 143 3.27 -8.82 6.46
CA PHE A 143 4.08 -9.38 7.56
C PHE A 143 5.05 -8.38 8.22
N ILE A 144 5.44 -7.31 7.50
CA ILE A 144 6.30 -6.22 8.02
C ILE A 144 5.54 -4.91 8.28
N PHE A 145 4.21 -4.95 8.24
CA PHE A 145 3.36 -3.80 8.50
C PHE A 145 2.41 -4.07 9.68
N ASP A 146 1.97 -2.99 10.31
CA ASP A 146 0.89 -2.98 11.27
C ASP A 146 -0.37 -2.41 10.64
N THR A 147 -1.52 -2.99 10.98
CA THR A 147 -2.80 -2.33 10.76
C THR A 147 -3.06 -1.40 11.93
N ILE A 148 -3.09 -0.09 11.66
CA ILE A 148 -3.32 0.95 12.69
C ILE A 148 -4.75 1.51 12.65
N GLY A 149 -5.52 1.11 11.64
CA GLY A 149 -6.90 1.50 11.49
C GLY A 149 -7.63 0.70 10.42
N VAL A 150 -8.96 0.69 10.49
CA VAL A 150 -9.84 0.09 9.49
C VAL A 150 -10.92 1.09 9.11
N ILE A 151 -11.10 1.29 7.81
CA ILE A 151 -12.18 2.07 7.21
C ILE A 151 -13.14 1.05 6.60
N SER A 152 -14.35 0.98 7.13
CA SER A 152 -15.39 0.10 6.61
C SER A 152 -16.53 0.94 6.06
N ALA A 153 -17.06 0.54 4.92
CA ALA A 153 -18.21 1.20 4.31
C ALA A 153 -19.16 0.15 3.75
N GLU A 154 -20.46 0.39 3.91
CA GLU A 154 -21.48 -0.43 3.30
C GLU A 154 -21.46 -0.23 1.78
N LYS A 155 -21.55 -1.32 1.02
CA LYS A 155 -21.79 -1.28 -0.41
C LYS A 155 -23.30 -1.32 -0.63
N ASP A 156 -23.83 -0.34 -1.34
CA ASP A 156 -25.28 -0.19 -1.52
C ASP A 156 -25.99 -1.49 -2.00
N GLN A 157 -27.22 -1.66 -1.51
CA GLN A 157 -28.23 -2.69 -1.80
C GLN A 157 -27.94 -4.16 -1.44
N SER A 158 -26.71 -4.53 -1.08
CA SER A 158 -26.34 -5.95 -0.88
C SER A 158 -25.98 -6.35 0.56
N ASN A 159 -26.08 -5.45 1.53
CA ASN A 159 -25.55 -5.63 2.91
C ASN A 159 -24.06 -6.05 2.95
N GLY A 160 -23.32 -5.86 1.86
CA GLY A 160 -21.89 -6.19 1.79
C GLY A 160 -21.05 -5.07 2.40
N MET A 161 -20.30 -5.35 3.46
CA MET A 161 -19.35 -4.39 4.02
C MET A 161 -17.99 -4.54 3.34
N ARG A 162 -17.47 -3.47 2.75
CA ARG A 162 -16.09 -3.42 2.25
C ARG A 162 -15.21 -2.77 3.31
N SER A 163 -14.07 -3.39 3.61
CA SER A 163 -13.14 -2.89 4.63
C SER A 163 -11.76 -2.66 4.03
N PHE A 164 -11.18 -1.51 4.35
CA PHE A 164 -9.86 -1.08 3.94
C PHE A 164 -9.01 -0.87 5.18
N CYS A 165 -7.74 -1.27 5.10
CA CYS A 165 -6.84 -1.20 6.23
C CYS A 165 -5.86 -0.06 6.04
N LEU A 166 -5.71 0.76 7.08
CA LEU A 166 -4.66 1.75 7.18
C LEU A 166 -3.41 1.05 7.75
N MET A 167 -2.38 0.96 6.94
CA MET A 167 -1.18 0.19 7.20
C MET A 167 0.03 1.10 7.44
N LYS A 168 0.80 0.77 8.47
CA LYS A 168 2.05 1.45 8.83
C LYS A 168 3.22 0.47 8.74
N PHE A 169 4.35 0.91 8.19
CA PHE A 169 5.59 0.13 8.21
C PHE A 169 6.08 -0.09 9.64
N ASN A 170 6.42 -1.32 10.00
CA ASN A 170 6.93 -1.68 11.31
C ASN A 170 8.41 -2.12 11.20
N GLN A 171 9.30 -1.25 11.69
CA GLN A 171 10.74 -1.49 11.67
C GLN A 171 11.14 -2.76 12.45
N SER A 172 10.52 -3.03 13.60
CA SER A 172 10.85 -4.21 14.41
C SER A 172 10.46 -5.51 13.72
N LYS A 173 9.31 -5.57 13.05
CA LYS A 173 8.90 -6.74 12.25
C LYS A 173 9.83 -6.94 11.06
N PHE A 174 10.21 -5.84 10.39
CA PHE A 174 11.20 -5.88 9.32
C PHE A 174 12.55 -6.40 9.80
N ASP A 175 13.09 -5.88 10.91
CA ASP A 175 14.39 -6.29 11.44
C ASP A 175 14.40 -7.78 11.81
N HIS A 176 13.28 -8.28 12.36
CA HIS A 176 13.10 -9.69 12.66
C HIS A 176 13.15 -10.55 11.39
N ALA A 177 12.30 -10.25 10.40
CA ALA A 177 12.26 -10.95 9.12
C ALA A 177 13.61 -10.90 8.38
N TYR A 178 14.27 -9.75 8.39
CA TYR A 178 15.57 -9.55 7.76
C TYR A 178 16.66 -10.39 8.44
N THR A 179 16.65 -10.47 9.77
CA THR A 179 17.58 -11.31 10.53
C THR A 179 17.39 -12.79 10.21
N GLU A 180 16.14 -13.26 10.09
CA GLU A 180 15.85 -14.64 9.70
C GLU A 180 16.35 -14.94 8.28
N TYR A 181 16.12 -14.01 7.34
CA TYR A 181 16.64 -14.11 5.98
C TYR A 181 18.17 -14.23 5.93
N LEU A 182 18.90 -13.38 6.67
CA LEU A 182 20.37 -13.42 6.69
C LEU A 182 20.93 -14.74 7.23
N LYS A 183 20.28 -15.34 8.23
CA LYS A 183 20.65 -16.67 8.75
C LYS A 183 20.49 -17.75 7.68
N MET A 184 19.38 -17.73 6.94
CA MET A 184 19.14 -18.67 5.85
C MET A 184 20.16 -18.47 4.71
N GLU A 185 20.40 -17.23 4.29
CA GLU A 185 21.33 -16.91 3.21
C GLU A 185 22.75 -17.37 3.55
N SER A 186 23.20 -17.14 4.79
CA SER A 186 24.51 -17.61 5.27
C SER A 186 24.63 -19.13 5.20
N LYS A 187 23.60 -19.85 5.68
CA LYS A 187 23.56 -21.31 5.63
C LYS A 187 23.60 -21.84 4.19
N GLY A 188 22.83 -21.24 3.28
CA GLY A 188 22.82 -21.63 1.86
C GLY A 188 24.18 -21.41 1.18
N ILE A 189 24.89 -20.33 1.52
CA ILE A 189 26.25 -20.07 1.01
C ILE A 189 27.25 -21.12 1.54
N GLU A 190 27.16 -21.49 2.81
CA GLU A 190 28.01 -22.55 3.39
C GLU A 190 27.75 -23.92 2.74
N GLU A 191 26.49 -24.29 2.55
CA GLU A 191 26.10 -25.52 1.86
C GLU A 191 26.64 -25.54 0.41
N LEU A 192 26.52 -24.43 -0.32
CA LEU A 192 27.05 -24.31 -1.68
C LEU A 192 28.59 -24.50 -1.72
N LYS A 193 29.32 -23.86 -0.80
CA LYS A 193 30.79 -24.00 -0.69
C LYS A 193 31.23 -25.44 -0.43
N ASN A 194 30.43 -26.23 0.29
CA ASN A 194 30.71 -27.63 0.58
C ASN A 194 30.32 -28.59 -0.55
N THR A 195 29.54 -28.11 -1.54
CA THR A 195 29.07 -28.91 -2.69
C THR A 195 29.78 -28.59 -4.00
N LEU A 196 30.50 -27.47 -4.08
CA LEU A 196 31.27 -27.09 -5.27
C LEU A 196 32.71 -27.66 -5.15
N PRO A 197 33.19 -28.42 -6.16
CA PRO A 197 34.52 -29.04 -6.16
C PRO A 197 35.67 -28.04 -6.25
#